data_AF-A0A2N2N4Q4-F1
#
_entry.id   AF-A0A2N2N4Q4-F1
#
_cell.length_a   1.000
_cell.length_b   1.000
_cell.length_c   1.000
_cell.angle_alpha   90.00
_cell.angle_beta   90.00
_cell.angle_gamma   90.00
#
_symmetry.space_group_name_H-M   'P 1'
#
loop_
_entity.id
_entity.type
_entity.pdbx_description
1 polymer ?
#
loop_
_entity_poly.entity_id
_entity_poly.type
_entity_poly.pdbx_seq_one_letter_code
_entity_poly.pdbx_strand_id
1 'polypeptide(L)' 'MQKVEVMSEGTVKIGPGTLYGAFSTLENECLISKVGEEDRRKIYALTDKGRELIKEHIRRAEIIVKNGEMTKGW' A
#
# COMPACT_ATOMS: atom_id res chain seq x y z
N MET A 1 5.95 2.58 -10.88
CA MET A 1 6.45 3.61 -9.95
C MET A 1 5.65 4.90 -10.09
N GLN A 2 5.60 5.51 -11.28
CA GLN A 2 4.81 6.73 -11.53
C GLN A 2 3.34 6.67 -11.06
N LYS A 3 2.65 5.53 -11.28
CA LYS A 3 1.27 5.34 -10.79
C LYS A 3 1.12 5.52 -9.27
N VAL A 4 2.08 5.06 -8.48
CA VAL A 4 2.04 5.19 -7.00
C VAL A 4 2.24 6.64 -6.59
N GLU A 5 3.17 7.33 -7.24
CA GLU A 5 3.42 8.77 -6.99
C GLU A 5 2.18 9.60 -7.31
N VAL A 6 1.50 9.32 -8.43
CA VAL A 6 0.24 10.01 -8.78
C VAL A 6 -0.87 9.68 -7.78
N MET A 7 -1.07 8.40 -7.44
CA MET A 7 -2.11 7.99 -6.48
C MET A 7 -1.90 8.52 -5.06
N SER A 8 -0.66 8.83 -4.70
CA SER A 8 -0.30 9.38 -3.39
C SER A 8 -0.16 10.90 -3.39
N GLU A 9 -0.57 11.57 -4.48
CA GLU A 9 -0.43 13.03 -4.63
C GLU A 9 1.01 13.52 -4.41
N GLY A 10 1.98 12.72 -4.84
CA GLY A 10 3.41 13.02 -4.73
C GLY A 10 4.02 12.74 -3.35
N THR A 11 3.23 12.34 -2.34
CA THR A 11 3.72 12.06 -0.98
C THR A 11 4.55 10.79 -0.89
N VAL A 12 4.38 9.85 -1.83
CA VAL A 12 5.15 8.60 -1.88
C VAL A 12 5.88 8.47 -3.21
N LYS A 13 7.21 8.38 -3.15
CA LYS A 13 8.08 8.09 -4.30
C LYS A 13 8.78 6.76 -4.09
N ILE A 14 8.61 5.84 -5.04
CA ILE A 14 9.21 4.50 -4.96
C ILE A 14 10.26 4.37 -6.06
N GLY A 15 11.51 4.15 -5.67
CA GLY A 15 12.59 3.73 -6.58
C GLY A 15 12.67 2.20 -6.73
N PRO A 16 13.49 1.69 -7.66
CA PRO A 16 13.59 0.25 -7.93
C PRO A 16 13.94 -0.60 -6.69
N GLY A 17 14.94 -0.17 -5.90
CA GLY A 17 15.35 -0.90 -4.69
C GLY A 17 14.26 -0.96 -3.62
N THR A 18 13.56 0.16 -3.38
CA THR A 18 12.43 0.24 -2.45
C THR A 18 11.26 -0.63 -2.90
N LEU A 19 11.00 -0.70 -4.22
CA LEU A 19 9.92 -1.52 -4.76
C LEU A 19 10.14 -3.00 -4.46
N TYR A 20 11.35 -3.52 -4.73
CA TYR A 20 11.66 -4.92 -4.46
C TYR A 20 11.65 -5.24 -2.98
N GLY A 21 12.16 -4.34 -2.13
CA GLY A 21 12.06 -4.47 -0.68
C GLY A 21 10.61 -4.54 -0.21
N ALA A 22 9.75 -3.63 -0.69
CA ALA A 22 8.33 -3.61 -0.35
C ALA A 22 7.62 -4.90 -0.79
N PHE A 23 7.87 -5.40 -2.01
CA PHE A 23 7.29 -6.67 -2.44
C PHE A 23 7.74 -7.84 -1.55
N SER A 24 9.04 -7.92 -1.21
CA SER A 24 9.53 -8.96 -0.31
C SER A 24 8.87 -8.92 1.06
N THR A 25 8.69 -7.72 1.64
CA THR A 25 8.01 -7.57 2.93
C THR A 25 6.53 -7.99 2.84
N LEU A 26 5.81 -7.49 1.83
CA LEU A 26 4.38 -7.81 1.65
C LEU A 26 4.14 -9.31 1.40
N GLU A 27 5.03 -9.97 0.65
CA GLU A 27 4.99 -11.43 0.44
C GLU A 27 5.28 -12.18 1.75
N ASN A 28 6.35 -11.80 2.48
CA ASN A 28 6.72 -12.43 3.75
C ASN A 28 5.64 -12.29 4.84
N GLU A 29 4.90 -11.18 4.82
CA GLU A 29 3.76 -10.95 5.70
C GLU A 29 2.45 -11.60 5.22
N CYS A 30 2.48 -12.31 4.09
CA CYS A 30 1.32 -12.95 3.45
C CYS A 30 0.19 -11.94 3.09
N LEU A 31 0.54 -10.70 2.77
CA LEU A 31 -0.42 -9.65 2.38
C LEU A 31 -0.71 -9.67 0.88
N ILE A 32 0.26 -10.12 0.09
CA ILE A 32 0.12 -10.36 -1.35
C ILE A 32 0.61 -11.76 -1.70
N SER A 33 0.17 -12.27 -2.85
CA SER A 33 0.67 -13.51 -3.44
C SER A 33 0.97 -13.31 -4.92
N LYS A 34 2.02 -13.96 -5.42
CA LYS A 34 2.31 -13.98 -6.86
C LYS A 34 1.27 -14.85 -7.55
N VAL A 35 0.59 -14.27 -8.54
CA VAL A 35 -0.46 -14.94 -9.32
C VAL A 35 -0.07 -15.17 -10.78
N GLY A 36 1.07 -14.63 -11.22
CA GLY A 36 1.55 -14.83 -12.57
C GLY A 36 2.89 -14.16 -12.85
N GLU A 37 3.38 -14.38 -14.06
CA GLU A 37 4.54 -13.71 -14.62
C GLU A 37 4.40 -13.63 -16.14
N GLU A 38 4.67 -12.46 -16.71
CA GLU A 38 4.62 -12.20 -18.15
C GLU A 38 5.82 -11.33 -18.52
N ASP A 39 6.63 -11.74 -19.50
CA ASP A 39 7.84 -11.02 -19.94
C ASP A 39 8.71 -10.48 -18.78
N ARG A 40 8.99 -11.34 -17.80
CA ARG A 40 9.76 -11.05 -16.55
C ARG A 40 9.07 -10.12 -15.57
N ARG A 41 7.85 -9.67 -15.86
CA ARG A 41 7.00 -8.90 -14.95
C ARG A 41 6.22 -9.83 -14.06
N LYS A 42 6.54 -9.83 -12.77
CA LYS A 42 5.75 -10.53 -11.75
C LYS A 42 4.40 -9.83 -11.54
N ILE A 43 3.34 -10.61 -11.43
CA ILE A 43 1.98 -10.15 -11.17
C ILE A 43 1.57 -10.63 -9.79
N TYR A 44 1.04 -9.73 -8.99
CA TYR A 44 0.66 -9.96 -7.60
C TYR A 44 -0.81 -9.60 -7.37
N ALA A 45 -1.47 -10.37 -6.49
CA ALA A 45 -2.81 -10.08 -6.00
C ALA A 45 -2.80 -9.96 -4.47
N LEU A 46 -3.74 -9.20 -3.91
CA LEU A 46 -3.97 -9.20 -2.47
C LEU A 46 -4.46 -10.57 -2.01
N THR A 47 -3.99 -11.02 -0.85
CA THR A 47 -4.59 -12.13 -0.12
C THR A 47 -5.83 -11.66 0.65
N ASP A 48 -6.59 -12.59 1.25
CA ASP A 48 -7.66 -12.21 2.18
C ASP A 48 -7.11 -11.40 3.36
N LYS A 49 -5.97 -11.81 3.91
CA LYS A 49 -5.26 -11.07 4.96
C LYS A 49 -4.91 -9.65 4.51
N GLY A 50 -4.39 -9.49 3.30
CA GLY A 50 -4.09 -8.17 2.73
C GLY A 50 -5.33 -7.29 2.55
N ARG A 51 -6.45 -7.87 2.11
CA ARG A 51 -7.73 -7.16 2.00
C ARG A 51 -8.24 -6.69 3.36
N GLU A 52 -8.24 -7.55 4.37
CA GLU A 52 -8.69 -7.18 5.72
C GLU A 52 -7.79 -6.13 6.36
N LEU A 53 -6.47 -6.22 6.15
CA LEU A 53 -5.52 -5.20 6.63
C LEU A 53 -5.83 -3.82 6.03
N ILE A 54 -6.09 -3.75 4.71
CA ILE A 54 -6.44 -2.48 4.05
C ILE A 54 -7.75 -1.92 4.60
N LYS A 55 -8.78 -2.76 4.80
CA LYS A 55 -10.06 -2.32 5.40
C LYS A 55 -9.84 -1.68 6.77
N GLU A 56 -9.04 -2.33 7.62
CA GLU A 56 -8.73 -1.80 8.95
C GLU A 56 -7.88 -0.52 8.88
N HIS A 57 -6.95 -0.43 7.93
CA HIS A 57 -6.19 0.82 7.72
C HIS A 57 -7.09 1.98 7.31
N ILE A 58 -8.05 1.76 6.41
CA ILE A 58 -9.02 2.78 6.00
C ILE A 58 -9.85 3.22 7.22
N ARG A 59 -10.41 2.27 7.98
CA ARG A 59 -11.16 2.55 9.20
C ARG A 59 -10.35 3.40 10.19
N ARG A 60 -9.08 3.06 10.40
CA ARG A 60 -8.18 3.82 11.29
C ARG A 60 -7.87 5.21 10.75
N ALA A 61 -7.65 5.34 9.45
CA ALA A 61 -7.41 6.64 8.82
C ALA A 61 -8.63 7.57 8.98
N GLU A 62 -9.85 7.07 8.79
CA GLU A 62 -11.08 7.82 9.03
C GLU A 62 -11.19 8.33 10.47
N ILE A 63 -10.86 7.49 11.46
CA ILE A 63 -10.83 7.89 12.87
C ILE A 63 -9.79 8.98 13.11
N ILE A 64 -8.58 8.85 12.55
CA ILE A 64 -7.50 9.84 12.69
C ILE A 64 -7.93 11.18 12.08
N VAL A 65 -8.48 11.17 10.86
CA VAL A 65 -8.98 12.37 10.19
C VAL A 65 -10.07 13.02 11.05
N LYS A 66 -11.06 12.25 11.51
CA LYS A 66 -12.13 12.76 12.38
C LYS A 66 -11.59 13.41 13.66
N ASN A 67 -10.59 12.81 14.29
CA ASN A 67 -9.98 13.39 15.49
C ASN A 67 -9.20 14.66 15.16
N GLY A 68 -8.50 14.69 14.02
CA GLY A 68 -7.76 15.85 13.52
C GLY A 68 -8.64 17.04 13.12
N GLU A 69 -9.94 16.83 12.88
CA GLU A 69 -10.89 17.93 12.70
C GLU A 69 -10.88 18.91 13.88
N MET A 70 -10.68 18.40 15.10
CA MET A 70 -10.60 19.22 16.33
C MET A 70 -9.34 20.10 16.37
N THR A 71 -8.36 19.84 15.50
CA THR A 71 -7.04 20.48 15.49
C THR A 71 -6.84 21.39 14.28
N LYS A 72 -7.89 21.65 13.49
CA LYS A 72 -7.81 22.44 12.24
C LYS A 72 -7.43 23.91 12.40
N GLY A 73 -7.48 24.44 13.62
CA GLY A 73 -7.13 25.82 13.93
C GLY A 73 -5.76 26.00 14.59
N TRP A 74 -4.93 24.95 14.60
CA TRP A 74 -3.54 25.04 15.09
C TRP A 74 -2.67 25.91 14.18
#